data_AF-A0A179UMQ6-F1
#
_entry.id   AF-A0A179UMQ6-F1
#
_cell.length_a   1.000
_cell.length_b   1.000
_cell.length_c   1.000
_cell.angle_alpha   90.00
_cell.angle_beta   90.00
_cell.angle_gamma   90.00
#
_symmetry.space_group_name_H-M   'P 1'
#
loop_
_entity.id
_entity.type
_entity.pdbx_description
1 polymer ?
#
loop_
_entity_poly.entity_id
_entity_poly.type
_entity_poly.pdbx_seq_one_letter_code
_entity_poly.pdbx_strand_id
1 'polypeptide(L)'
;MRRQAAFKTASGCFVYPRHQTAVRPPALLYHQRVRYSHHGPAQQSEPPLPAAGGPSAAPGSTRPYATLNSSIPFTNAPTSPPLSILPLSTIMRSLLVTTISSSPLLFSPSLAFLSVVANPESTFLNPDRNPVLKLIMEQTLYAQFCAGETPAQVKVNIQKLKELGYSGVILGYAREIVMNESEIRALGTASDAAGGAESKAQAIADITAWKDGTLATVDLADDGDFVALKFTGAGKGSVQQLLRRSAPSPALKEAIIEICERAKARNVRLLIDAEQQAVQPAIDDWTIEFQRMYNKGPDQRAVVYGTYQAYLRSTPATLSRHIAIAEAEGFVLGVKLVRGAYLGTEPRHLIWDTKVETDNTYDGIAESLIKREYGDVLKPHSPSPPPPSPSPSPSPSPSPSPSPSPSPSPSPSTSTGRTTSTGHPPFSKVNLVLASHNRVSVERARKLRKSAAPHNGFAPD
;
A
#
# COMPACT_ATOMS: atom_id res chain seq x y z
N MET A 1 -6.81 -17.76 -25.85
CA MET A 1 -6.38 -17.22 -27.17
C MET A 1 -6.91 -15.81 -27.36
N ARG A 2 -6.08 -14.78 -27.20
CA ARG A 2 -6.23 -13.47 -27.85
C ARG A 2 -4.83 -12.83 -27.88
N ARG A 3 -4.38 -12.54 -29.09
CA ARG A 3 -3.01 -12.19 -29.47
C ARG A 3 -2.65 -10.80 -28.96
N GLN A 4 -1.45 -10.69 -28.37
CA GLN A 4 -0.74 -9.43 -28.18
C GLN A 4 -0.29 -8.89 -29.55
N ALA A 5 -0.58 -7.62 -29.81
CA ALA A 5 0.08 -6.87 -30.87
C ALA A 5 1.32 -6.21 -30.28
N ALA A 6 2.48 -6.79 -30.56
CA ALA A 6 3.78 -6.17 -30.31
C ALA A 6 4.05 -5.13 -31.41
N PHE A 7 4.38 -3.90 -31.03
CA PHE A 7 4.93 -2.92 -31.97
C PHE A 7 6.44 -2.82 -31.80
N LYS A 8 7.13 -3.16 -32.91
CA LYS A 8 8.57 -3.06 -33.12
C LYS A 8 9.01 -1.59 -33.15
N THR A 9 10.05 -1.25 -32.40
CA THR A 9 10.85 -0.05 -32.62
C THR A 9 11.83 -0.29 -33.77
N ALA A 10 11.77 0.55 -34.80
CA ALA A 10 12.75 0.57 -35.88
C ALA A 10 13.93 1.48 -35.47
N SER A 11 15.12 0.90 -35.39
CA SER A 11 16.38 1.64 -35.41
C SER A 11 16.62 2.21 -36.80
N GLY A 12 16.95 3.50 -36.88
CA GLY A 12 17.42 4.17 -38.08
C GLY A 12 18.70 4.93 -37.76
N CYS A 13 19.83 4.27 -37.94
CA CYS A 13 21.16 4.86 -37.92
C CYS A 13 21.39 5.55 -39.28
N PHE A 14 21.66 6.86 -39.28
CA PHE A 14 22.33 7.52 -40.40
C PHE A 14 23.41 8.45 -39.84
N VAL A 15 24.65 8.07 -40.10
CA VAL A 15 25.87 8.87 -39.96
C VAL A 15 26.34 9.17 -41.37
N TYR A 16 26.74 10.40 -41.69
CA TYR A 16 28.02 10.72 -42.35
C TYR A 16 28.29 12.25 -42.24
N PRO A 17 29.57 12.70 -42.24
CA PRO A 17 30.06 13.89 -41.56
C PRO A 17 30.57 15.00 -42.51
N ARG A 18 30.84 16.21 -41.97
CA ARG A 18 32.16 16.90 -42.05
C ARG A 18 32.16 18.34 -41.49
N HIS A 19 33.25 18.61 -40.75
CA HIS A 19 34.00 19.85 -40.49
C HIS A 19 33.25 21.14 -40.07
N GLN A 20 33.34 21.51 -38.78
CA GLN A 20 34.36 22.39 -38.16
C GLN A 20 34.20 23.87 -38.51
N THR A 21 33.60 24.62 -37.58
CA THR A 21 34.10 25.92 -37.11
C THR A 21 33.72 26.10 -35.64
N ALA A 22 34.70 26.51 -34.84
CA ALA A 22 34.61 26.67 -33.40
C ALA A 22 33.81 27.92 -33.00
N VAL A 23 32.80 27.74 -32.15
CA VAL A 23 32.24 28.82 -31.30
C VAL A 23 31.90 28.20 -29.94
N ARG A 24 32.35 28.86 -28.86
CA ARG A 24 32.13 28.50 -27.44
C ARG A 24 30.64 28.46 -27.07
N PRO A 25 30.25 27.73 -25.98
CA PRO A 25 28.91 27.18 -25.82
C PRO A 25 27.94 28.15 -25.15
N PRO A 26 26.63 28.09 -25.44
CA PRO A 26 25.61 28.45 -24.47
C PRO A 26 25.21 27.21 -23.66
N ALA A 27 25.39 27.30 -22.34
CA ALA A 27 24.87 26.32 -21.39
C ALA A 27 23.34 26.34 -21.42
N LEU A 28 22.72 25.33 -22.06
CA LEU A 28 21.29 25.08 -21.94
C LEU A 28 21.05 24.24 -20.69
N LEU A 29 20.76 24.94 -19.60
CA LEU A 29 20.18 24.38 -18.39
C LEU A 29 18.80 23.80 -18.74
N TYR A 30 18.67 22.48 -18.67
CA TYR A 30 17.38 21.81 -18.63
C TYR A 30 16.74 22.11 -17.26
N HIS A 31 16.01 23.23 -17.18
CA HIS A 31 15.25 23.59 -15.99
C HIS A 31 13.99 22.73 -15.89
N GLN A 32 14.06 21.64 -15.13
CA GLN A 32 12.88 21.07 -14.52
C GLN A 32 12.43 22.07 -13.43
N ARG A 33 11.38 22.84 -13.73
CA ARG A 33 10.87 23.86 -12.81
C ARG A 33 10.23 23.19 -11.60
N VAL A 34 10.98 23.15 -10.50
CA VAL A 34 10.46 23.23 -9.14
C VAL A 34 9.68 24.54 -9.02
N ARG A 35 8.40 24.48 -8.62
CA ARG A 35 7.63 25.68 -8.28
C ARG A 35 7.93 26.09 -6.84
N TYR A 36 8.82 27.05 -6.69
CA TYR A 36 8.74 28.08 -5.65
C TYR A 36 8.94 29.43 -6.35
N SER A 37 8.00 30.36 -6.22
CA SER A 37 8.18 31.74 -6.65
C SER A 37 8.59 32.59 -5.45
N HIS A 38 9.75 33.24 -5.54
CA HIS A 38 10.27 34.26 -4.62
C HIS A 38 10.20 35.65 -5.27
N HIS A 39 9.82 36.69 -4.51
CA HIS A 39 10.65 37.87 -4.16
C HIS A 39 9.85 38.89 -3.31
N GLY A 40 10.43 39.35 -2.18
CA GLY A 40 9.97 40.51 -1.38
C GLY A 40 10.57 41.84 -1.87
N PRO A 41 10.69 42.93 -1.07
CA PRO A 41 10.05 43.27 0.21
C PRO A 41 9.13 44.51 0.10
N ALA A 42 8.11 44.62 0.95
CA ALA A 42 7.46 45.91 1.22
C ALA A 42 6.84 45.90 2.62
N GLN A 43 7.29 46.85 3.45
CA GLN A 43 6.63 47.25 4.69
C GLN A 43 5.20 47.67 4.39
N GLN A 44 4.22 47.07 5.05
CA GLN A 44 3.00 47.74 5.47
C GLN A 44 2.45 47.04 6.70
N SER A 45 2.33 47.84 7.75
CA SER A 45 1.83 47.52 9.07
C SER A 45 0.35 47.16 9.05
N GLU A 46 0.00 46.03 9.65
CA GLU A 46 -1.38 45.73 10.08
C GLU A 46 -1.42 45.37 11.58
N PRO A 47 -2.56 45.62 12.25
CA PRO A 47 -2.64 45.91 13.69
C PRO A 47 -2.68 44.64 14.56
N PRO A 48 -2.38 44.77 15.88
CA PRO A 48 -2.31 43.60 16.76
C PRO A 48 -3.71 43.08 17.10
N LEU A 49 -3.93 41.79 16.84
CA LEU A 49 -5.09 41.05 17.36
C LEU A 49 -4.84 40.63 18.83
N PRO A 50 -5.88 40.62 19.67
CA PRO A 50 -5.73 40.57 21.12
C PRO A 50 -5.29 39.19 21.62
N ALA A 51 -4.42 39.22 22.64
CA ALA A 51 -4.06 38.06 23.44
C ALA A 51 -5.28 37.58 24.25
N ALA A 52 -5.82 36.42 23.90
CA ALA A 52 -6.68 35.64 24.78
C ALA A 52 -5.87 34.44 25.28
N GLY A 53 -5.41 34.53 26.53
CA GLY A 53 -4.74 33.44 27.22
C GLY A 53 -5.70 32.27 27.45
N GLY A 54 -5.29 31.09 26.97
CA GLY A 54 -5.81 29.79 27.41
C GLY A 54 -4.68 29.04 28.14
N PRO A 55 -4.97 28.26 29.20
CA PRO A 55 -3.95 27.72 30.07
C PRO A 55 -3.06 26.68 29.37
N SER A 56 -1.77 26.78 29.66
CA SER A 56 -0.72 25.82 29.32
C SER A 56 -1.15 24.40 29.71
N ALA A 57 -1.28 23.52 28.72
CA ALA A 57 -1.57 22.11 28.96
C ALA A 57 -0.30 21.40 29.47
N ALA A 58 -0.38 20.90 30.70
CA ALA A 58 0.64 20.04 31.29
C ALA A 58 0.85 18.73 30.49
N PRO A 59 2.07 18.17 30.46
CA PRO A 59 2.32 16.87 29.86
C PRO A 59 1.68 15.79 30.75
N GLY A 60 0.57 15.21 30.30
CA GLY A 60 -0.14 14.17 31.07
C GLY A 60 -1.65 14.08 30.85
N SER A 61 -2.25 14.95 30.04
CA SER A 61 -3.68 14.83 29.72
C SER A 61 -3.90 13.81 28.60
N THR A 62 -4.10 12.54 28.97
CA THR A 62 -4.75 11.54 28.11
C THR A 62 -6.18 11.99 27.88
N ARG A 63 -6.43 12.77 26.82
CA ARG A 63 -7.79 12.94 26.29
C ARG A 63 -8.29 11.56 25.88
N PRO A 64 -9.48 11.12 26.32
CA PRO A 64 -10.06 9.89 25.82
C PRO A 64 -10.24 10.04 24.31
N TYR A 65 -9.48 9.25 23.55
CA TYR A 65 -9.55 9.25 22.10
C TYR A 65 -10.97 8.90 21.65
N ALA A 66 -11.37 9.45 20.50
CA ALA A 66 -12.55 9.01 19.78
C ALA A 66 -12.39 7.51 19.48
N THR A 67 -12.88 6.68 20.39
CA THR A 67 -13.14 5.29 20.09
C THR A 67 -14.04 5.29 18.87
N LEU A 68 -13.78 4.39 17.92
CA LEU A 68 -14.74 4.01 16.87
C LEU A 68 -15.99 3.32 17.49
N ASN A 69 -16.27 3.58 18.78
CA ASN A 69 -17.38 3.09 19.57
C ASN A 69 -18.43 4.18 19.83
N SER A 70 -18.53 5.19 18.97
CA SER A 70 -19.81 5.92 18.88
C SER A 70 -20.83 5.01 18.18
N SER A 71 -21.28 3.98 18.90
CA SER A 71 -22.58 3.38 18.65
C SER A 71 -23.61 4.40 19.10
N ILE A 72 -23.80 5.47 18.30
CA ILE A 72 -25.06 6.20 18.37
C ILE A 72 -26.11 5.16 18.01
N PRO A 73 -27.04 4.81 18.92
CA PRO A 73 -28.11 3.91 18.57
C PRO A 73 -28.89 4.61 17.44
N PHE A 74 -28.82 4.05 16.23
CA PHE A 74 -29.69 4.45 15.12
C PHE A 74 -31.12 4.07 15.51
N THR A 75 -31.78 4.93 16.28
CA THR A 75 -33.11 4.67 16.83
C THR A 75 -34.24 4.86 15.83
N ASN A 76 -33.96 5.18 14.57
CA ASN A 76 -34.98 5.21 13.52
C ASN A 76 -34.40 4.65 12.22
N ALA A 77 -35.17 3.80 11.53
CA ALA A 77 -34.88 3.43 10.15
C ALA A 77 -34.85 4.72 9.32
N PRO A 78 -33.80 4.98 8.53
CA PRO A 78 -33.72 6.19 7.72
C PRO A 78 -34.92 6.22 6.75
N THR A 79 -35.74 7.25 6.86
CA THR A 79 -36.94 7.46 6.02
C THR A 79 -36.58 7.92 4.61
N SER A 80 -35.37 8.44 4.42
CA SER A 80 -34.87 8.93 3.14
C SER A 80 -34.11 7.83 2.37
N PRO A 81 -34.21 7.80 1.02
CA PRO A 81 -33.44 6.87 0.21
C PRO A 81 -31.92 6.98 0.46
N PRO A 82 -31.14 5.89 0.46
CA PRO A 82 -29.72 5.91 0.85
C PRO A 82 -28.83 6.91 0.10
N LEU A 83 -29.17 7.26 -1.15
CA LEU A 83 -28.40 8.20 -1.96
C LEU A 83 -28.79 9.67 -1.76
N SER A 84 -29.86 9.98 -1.01
CA SER A 84 -30.33 11.36 -0.84
C SER A 84 -29.35 12.23 -0.04
N ILE A 85 -28.39 11.62 0.65
CA ILE A 85 -27.30 12.32 1.34
C ILE A 85 -26.26 12.91 0.37
N LEU A 86 -26.23 12.44 -0.89
CA LEU A 86 -25.26 12.88 -1.88
C LEU A 86 -25.80 14.00 -2.77
N PRO A 87 -24.98 15.01 -3.11
CA PRO A 87 -25.34 16.00 -4.12
C PRO A 87 -25.63 15.35 -5.47
N LEU A 88 -26.63 15.85 -6.20
CA LEU A 88 -26.98 15.36 -7.54
C LEU A 88 -25.79 15.39 -8.50
N SER A 89 -24.93 16.41 -8.43
CA SER A 89 -23.72 16.51 -9.23
C SER A 89 -22.75 15.35 -9.00
N THR A 90 -22.63 14.87 -7.76
CA THR A 90 -21.82 13.69 -7.42
C THR A 90 -22.43 12.42 -8.02
N ILE A 91 -23.75 12.27 -7.97
CA ILE A 91 -24.45 11.12 -8.57
C ILE A 91 -24.26 11.11 -10.09
N MET A 92 -24.48 12.24 -10.75
CA MET A 92 -24.34 12.37 -12.21
C MET A 92 -22.89 12.14 -12.67
N ARG A 93 -21.91 12.71 -11.95
CA ARG A 93 -20.48 12.47 -12.24
C ARG A 93 -20.11 11.00 -12.07
N SER A 94 -20.54 10.38 -10.97
CA SER A 94 -20.30 8.95 -10.72
C SER A 94 -20.91 8.09 -11.81
N LEU A 95 -22.17 8.35 -12.20
CA LEU A 95 -22.84 7.63 -13.28
C LEU A 95 -22.07 7.79 -14.61
N LEU A 96 -21.64 9.00 -14.96
CA LEU A 96 -20.85 9.24 -16.17
C LEU A 96 -19.54 8.43 -16.18
N VAL A 97 -18.73 8.59 -15.13
CA VAL A 97 -17.41 7.96 -15.04
C VAL A 97 -17.51 6.44 -15.01
N THR A 98 -18.47 5.90 -14.26
CA THR A 98 -18.69 4.45 -14.17
C THR A 98 -19.27 3.87 -15.45
N THR A 99 -20.15 4.59 -16.16
CA THR A 99 -20.66 4.17 -17.48
C THR A 99 -19.54 4.08 -18.51
N ILE A 100 -18.65 5.08 -18.56
CA ILE A 100 -17.48 5.05 -19.44
C ILE A 100 -16.56 3.88 -19.07
N SER A 101 -16.24 3.74 -17.78
CA SER A 101 -15.30 2.73 -17.28
C SER A 101 -15.80 1.29 -17.40
N SER A 102 -17.12 1.08 -17.42
CA SER A 102 -17.74 -0.25 -17.54
C SER A 102 -18.15 -0.62 -18.97
N SER A 103 -18.11 0.34 -19.91
CA SER A 103 -18.49 0.12 -21.30
C SER A 103 -17.37 -0.53 -22.10
N PRO A 104 -17.58 -1.71 -22.71
CA PRO A 104 -16.58 -2.35 -23.56
C PRO A 104 -16.17 -1.51 -24.78
N LEU A 105 -17.05 -0.62 -25.23
CA LEU A 105 -16.80 0.24 -26.40
C LEU A 105 -16.04 1.52 -26.02
N LEU A 106 -16.27 2.06 -24.83
CA LEU A 106 -15.68 3.34 -24.41
C LEU A 106 -14.41 3.15 -23.57
N PHE A 107 -14.24 2.01 -22.91
CA PHE A 107 -13.14 1.78 -21.98
C PHE A 107 -11.77 1.90 -22.67
N SER A 108 -11.49 1.13 -23.72
CA SER A 108 -10.18 1.19 -24.38
C SER A 108 -9.85 2.55 -25.01
N PRO A 109 -10.78 3.21 -25.75
CA PRO A 109 -10.56 4.58 -26.22
C PRO A 109 -10.32 5.58 -25.07
N SER A 110 -11.04 5.45 -23.95
CA SER A 110 -10.86 6.35 -22.80
C SER A 110 -9.47 6.21 -22.17
N LEU A 111 -8.94 4.99 -22.07
CA LEU A 111 -7.57 4.76 -21.58
C LEU A 111 -6.51 5.34 -22.53
N ALA A 112 -6.70 5.16 -23.84
CA ALA A 112 -5.81 5.76 -24.83
C ALA A 112 -5.81 7.30 -24.72
N PHE A 113 -6.99 7.91 -24.58
CA PHE A 113 -7.10 9.35 -24.35
C PHE A 113 -6.40 9.79 -23.05
N LEU A 114 -6.64 9.09 -21.94
CA LEU A 114 -5.98 9.41 -20.66
C LEU A 114 -4.47 9.25 -20.72
N SER A 115 -3.97 8.27 -21.46
CA SER A 115 -2.54 8.09 -21.68
C SER A 115 -1.90 9.28 -22.40
N VAL A 116 -2.59 9.83 -23.42
CA VAL A 116 -2.16 11.04 -24.14
C VAL A 116 -2.23 12.28 -23.25
N VAL A 117 -3.29 12.42 -22.44
CA VAL A 117 -3.44 13.55 -21.51
C VAL A 117 -2.39 13.51 -20.38
N ALA A 118 -2.01 12.31 -19.92
CA ALA A 118 -0.98 12.12 -18.91
C ALA A 118 0.45 12.39 -19.44
N ASN A 119 0.68 12.23 -20.74
CA ASN A 119 1.96 12.49 -21.39
C ASN A 119 1.76 13.39 -22.63
N PRO A 120 1.41 14.67 -22.43
CA PRO A 120 0.96 15.50 -23.53
C PRO A 120 2.15 16.01 -24.36
N GLU A 121 2.27 15.50 -25.58
CA GLU A 121 3.22 16.01 -26.60
C GLU A 121 2.78 17.36 -27.20
N SER A 122 1.48 17.69 -27.08
CA SER A 122 0.90 18.93 -27.62
C SER A 122 0.37 19.85 -26.52
N THR A 123 0.35 21.16 -26.78
CA THR A 123 -0.20 22.16 -25.85
C THR A 123 -1.71 22.07 -25.68
N PHE A 124 -2.44 21.65 -26.71
CA PHE A 124 -3.90 21.53 -26.68
C PHE A 124 -4.38 20.39 -25.77
N LEU A 125 -3.66 19.27 -25.75
CA LEU A 125 -3.97 18.10 -24.91
C LEU A 125 -3.28 18.14 -23.54
N ASN A 126 -2.64 19.26 -23.20
CA ASN A 126 -1.98 19.45 -21.92
C ASN A 126 -2.92 20.20 -20.96
N PRO A 127 -3.42 19.56 -19.88
CA PRO A 127 -4.29 20.22 -18.90
C PRO A 127 -3.65 21.41 -18.20
N ASP A 128 -2.32 21.46 -18.05
CA ASP A 128 -1.67 22.62 -17.44
C ASP A 128 -1.63 23.85 -18.36
N ARG A 129 -1.83 23.65 -19.67
CA ARG A 129 -1.78 24.71 -20.68
C ARG A 129 -3.14 25.01 -21.32
N ASN A 130 -4.09 24.10 -21.22
CA ASN A 130 -5.45 24.27 -21.73
C ASN A 130 -6.46 24.37 -20.58
N PRO A 131 -6.93 25.58 -20.21
CA PRO A 131 -7.82 25.78 -19.07
C PRO A 131 -9.19 25.13 -19.24
N VAL A 132 -9.66 24.95 -20.48
CA VAL A 132 -10.94 24.27 -20.76
C VAL A 132 -10.81 22.77 -20.49
N LEU A 133 -9.74 22.16 -21.02
CA LEU A 133 -9.44 20.76 -20.74
C LEU A 133 -9.21 20.53 -19.24
N LYS A 134 -8.49 21.44 -18.58
CA LYS A 134 -8.30 21.43 -17.13
C LYS A 134 -9.63 21.42 -16.40
N LEU A 135 -10.52 22.34 -16.72
CA LEU A 135 -11.83 22.45 -16.08
C LEU A 135 -12.66 21.17 -16.27
N ILE A 136 -12.63 20.57 -17.46
CA ILE A 136 -13.32 19.30 -17.72
C ILE A 136 -12.74 18.20 -16.85
N MET A 137 -11.41 18.05 -16.77
CA MET A 137 -10.76 17.04 -15.94
C MET A 137 -11.03 17.26 -14.44
N GLU A 138 -10.92 18.50 -13.97
CA GLU A 138 -11.19 18.89 -12.58
C GLU A 138 -12.63 18.56 -12.16
N GLN A 139 -13.62 18.89 -13.00
CA GLN A 139 -15.03 18.68 -12.67
C GLN A 139 -15.51 17.24 -12.88
N THR A 140 -14.72 16.40 -13.55
CA THR A 140 -15.05 15.00 -13.84
C THR A 140 -14.11 14.03 -13.15
N LEU A 141 -13.07 13.55 -13.82
CA LEU A 141 -12.20 12.46 -13.33
C LEU A 141 -11.49 12.83 -12.03
N TYR A 142 -10.94 14.04 -11.92
CA TYR A 142 -10.22 14.45 -10.72
C TYR A 142 -11.17 14.63 -9.54
N ALA A 143 -12.32 15.30 -9.71
CA ALA A 143 -13.33 15.37 -8.65
C ALA A 143 -13.90 13.99 -8.24
N GLN A 144 -13.77 12.97 -9.08
CA GLN A 144 -14.22 11.61 -8.77
C GLN A 144 -13.20 10.81 -7.96
N PHE A 145 -11.89 11.02 -8.18
CA PHE A 145 -10.83 10.15 -7.63
C PHE A 145 -9.76 10.86 -6.81
N CYS A 146 -9.62 12.18 -6.93
CA CYS A 146 -8.60 12.97 -6.26
C CYS A 146 -9.21 13.78 -5.11
N ALA A 147 -8.54 13.78 -3.97
CA ALA A 147 -8.95 14.59 -2.82
C ALA A 147 -8.79 16.10 -3.04
N GLY A 148 -7.92 16.50 -3.97
CA GLY A 148 -7.65 17.90 -4.32
C GLY A 148 -6.19 18.11 -4.75
N GLU A 149 -5.90 19.24 -5.39
CA GLU A 149 -4.54 19.62 -5.80
C GLU A 149 -3.83 20.46 -4.72
N THR A 150 -4.61 21.13 -3.86
CA THR A 150 -4.08 22.02 -2.82
C THR A 150 -4.46 21.55 -1.41
N PRO A 151 -3.64 21.88 -0.38
CA PRO A 151 -3.98 21.58 1.01
C PRO A 151 -5.37 22.07 1.43
N ALA A 152 -5.80 23.24 0.95
CA ALA A 152 -7.12 23.80 1.24
C ALA A 152 -8.26 22.98 0.63
N GLN A 153 -8.12 22.58 -0.64
CA GLN A 153 -9.10 21.71 -1.30
C GLN A 153 -9.19 20.35 -0.61
N VAL A 154 -8.05 19.76 -0.25
CA VAL A 154 -7.98 18.48 0.45
C VAL A 154 -8.72 18.58 1.78
N LYS A 155 -8.47 19.59 2.62
CA LYS A 155 -9.17 19.79 3.90
C LYS A 155 -10.68 19.91 3.73
N VAL A 156 -11.14 20.71 2.76
CA VAL A 156 -12.58 20.87 2.48
C VAL A 156 -13.21 19.53 2.07
N ASN A 157 -12.53 18.73 1.25
CA ASN A 157 -13.06 17.46 0.80
C ASN A 157 -13.02 16.38 1.89
N ILE A 158 -12.03 16.40 2.79
CA ILE A 158 -12.01 15.55 4.00
C ILE A 158 -13.23 15.87 4.87
N GLN A 159 -13.50 17.16 5.13
CA GLN A 159 -14.66 17.58 5.93
C GLN A 159 -15.98 17.10 5.31
N LYS A 160 -16.14 17.28 3.99
CA LYS A 160 -17.33 16.77 3.27
C LYS A 160 -17.50 15.25 3.41
N LEU A 161 -16.42 14.47 3.34
CA LEU A 161 -16.50 13.02 3.57
C LEU A 161 -16.94 12.71 5.01
N LYS A 162 -16.41 13.43 6.00
CA LYS A 162 -16.79 13.23 7.41
C LYS A 162 -18.25 13.60 7.67
N GLU A 163 -18.74 14.67 7.05
CA GLU A 163 -20.16 15.08 7.08
C GLU A 163 -21.10 14.02 6.47
N LEU A 164 -20.63 13.28 5.45
CA LEU A 164 -21.36 12.14 4.86
C LEU A 164 -21.39 10.90 5.77
N GLY A 165 -20.69 10.92 6.92
CA GLY A 165 -20.65 9.83 7.88
C GLY A 165 -19.44 8.90 7.76
N TYR A 166 -18.42 9.25 6.96
CA TYR A 166 -17.15 8.51 6.98
C TYR A 166 -16.38 8.85 8.26
N SER A 167 -16.01 7.84 9.04
CA SER A 167 -15.31 8.04 10.33
C SER A 167 -13.86 8.53 10.19
N GLY A 168 -13.28 8.45 9.00
CA GLY A 168 -11.92 8.87 8.73
C GLY A 168 -11.57 8.72 7.26
N VAL A 169 -10.38 9.18 6.89
CA VAL A 169 -9.84 9.12 5.53
C VAL A 169 -8.49 8.41 5.50
N ILE A 170 -8.14 7.92 4.31
CA ILE A 170 -6.79 7.49 3.97
C ILE A 170 -6.26 8.47 2.93
N LEU A 171 -5.28 9.30 3.31
CA LEU A 171 -4.62 10.22 2.38
C LEU A 171 -3.36 9.58 1.81
N GLY A 172 -3.17 9.64 0.50
CA GLY A 172 -1.95 9.16 -0.15
C GLY A 172 -1.22 10.29 -0.84
N TYR A 173 0.06 10.49 -0.53
CA TYR A 173 0.91 11.33 -1.36
C TYR A 173 1.22 10.57 -2.66
N ALA A 174 0.66 11.04 -3.77
CA ALA A 174 0.66 10.34 -5.06
C ALA A 174 2.01 10.40 -5.80
N ARG A 175 3.11 10.09 -5.11
CA ARG A 175 4.44 9.94 -5.71
C ARG A 175 4.83 8.47 -5.73
N GLU A 176 4.99 7.93 -6.93
CA GLU A 176 5.41 6.56 -7.21
C GLU A 176 6.27 6.59 -8.47
N ILE A 177 7.33 5.78 -8.52
CA ILE A 177 8.05 5.57 -9.78
C ILE A 177 7.48 4.34 -10.44
N VAL A 178 6.59 4.57 -11.41
CA VAL A 178 6.07 3.51 -12.27
C VAL A 178 7.15 3.20 -13.31
N MET A 179 7.88 2.10 -13.10
CA MET A 179 8.83 1.57 -14.07
C MET A 179 8.22 0.40 -14.84
N ASN A 180 8.55 0.30 -16.12
CA ASN A 180 8.21 -0.89 -16.90
C ASN A 180 9.13 -2.08 -16.55
N GLU A 181 8.76 -3.29 -16.96
CA GLU A 181 9.54 -4.50 -16.64
C GLU A 181 11.00 -4.44 -17.16
N SER A 182 11.25 -3.76 -18.29
CA SER A 182 12.61 -3.60 -18.82
C SER A 182 13.46 -2.68 -17.95
N GLU A 183 12.87 -1.60 -17.45
CA GLU A 183 13.52 -0.67 -16.53
C GLU A 183 13.78 -1.32 -15.18
N ILE A 184 12.80 -2.03 -14.62
CA ILE A 184 12.97 -2.80 -13.38
C ILE A 184 14.12 -3.81 -13.52
N ARG A 185 14.15 -4.56 -14.62
CA ARG A 185 15.23 -5.52 -14.90
C ARG A 185 16.58 -4.83 -15.01
N ALA A 186 16.67 -3.77 -15.81
CA ALA A 186 17.90 -3.00 -15.98
C ALA A 186 18.42 -2.46 -14.63
N LEU A 187 17.51 -1.91 -13.81
CA LEU A 187 17.84 -1.35 -12.50
C LEU A 187 18.29 -2.42 -11.49
N GLY A 188 17.65 -3.60 -11.50
CA GLY A 188 18.00 -4.73 -10.64
C GLY A 188 19.36 -5.34 -10.98
N THR A 189 19.74 -5.33 -12.27
CA THR A 189 21.02 -5.88 -12.76
C THR A 189 22.17 -4.88 -12.83
N ALA A 190 21.88 -3.57 -12.77
CA ALA A 190 22.90 -2.54 -12.85
C ALA A 190 23.86 -2.68 -11.66
N SER A 191 25.16 -2.77 -11.93
CA SER A 191 26.19 -2.59 -10.91
C SER A 191 26.32 -1.09 -10.59
N ASP A 192 26.72 -0.76 -9.37
CA ASP A 192 26.86 0.64 -8.91
C ASP A 192 27.88 1.44 -9.77
N ALA A 193 28.66 0.77 -10.62
CA ALA A 193 29.69 1.33 -11.49
C ALA A 193 29.26 1.56 -12.95
N ALA A 194 28.11 1.06 -13.41
CA ALA A 194 27.71 1.10 -14.82
C ALA A 194 26.53 2.04 -15.09
N GLY A 195 26.81 3.34 -15.28
CA GLY A 195 26.06 4.29 -16.14
C GLY A 195 24.56 4.56 -15.93
N GLY A 196 23.87 3.84 -15.04
CA GLY A 196 22.44 3.99 -14.75
C GLY A 196 22.12 4.26 -13.29
N ALA A 197 23.14 4.39 -12.44
CA ALA A 197 23.00 4.76 -11.04
C ALA A 197 22.67 6.26 -10.94
N GLU A 198 21.56 6.55 -10.27
CA GLU A 198 21.22 7.90 -9.84
C GLU A 198 22.39 8.51 -9.06
N SER A 199 22.72 9.79 -9.29
CA SER A 199 23.79 10.43 -8.52
C SER A 199 23.39 10.46 -7.04
N LYS A 200 24.37 10.38 -6.13
CA LYS A 200 24.08 10.47 -4.68
C LYS A 200 23.29 11.74 -4.31
N ALA A 201 23.56 12.85 -5.00
CA ALA A 201 22.84 14.10 -4.80
C ALA A 201 21.37 14.00 -5.25
N GLN A 202 21.11 13.36 -6.40
CA GLN A 202 19.75 13.15 -6.90
C GLN A 202 18.97 12.19 -5.99
N ALA A 203 19.61 11.10 -5.51
CA ALA A 203 18.99 10.17 -4.59
C ALA A 203 18.57 10.85 -3.27
N ILE A 204 19.42 11.74 -2.74
CA ILE A 204 19.08 12.54 -1.55
C ILE A 204 17.92 13.50 -1.86
N ALA A 205 17.93 14.16 -3.03
CA ALA A 205 16.85 15.07 -3.42
C ALA A 205 15.51 14.32 -3.57
N ASP A 206 15.53 13.12 -4.13
CA ASP A 206 14.34 12.27 -4.30
C ASP A 206 13.77 11.82 -2.95
N ILE A 207 14.63 11.34 -2.04
CA ILE A 207 14.24 10.97 -0.67
C ILE A 207 13.65 12.18 0.07
N THR A 208 14.32 13.34 0.02
CA THR A 208 13.86 14.56 0.68
C THR A 208 12.49 14.99 0.17
N ALA A 209 12.31 15.07 -1.15
CA ALA A 209 11.03 15.49 -1.71
C ALA A 209 9.90 14.47 -1.46
N TRP A 210 10.20 13.17 -1.40
CA TRP A 210 9.23 12.16 -0.96
C TRP A 210 8.86 12.29 0.52
N LYS A 211 9.87 12.51 1.37
CA LYS A 211 9.70 12.74 2.80
C LYS A 211 8.84 13.96 3.06
N ASP A 212 9.18 15.10 2.47
CA ASP A 212 8.49 16.38 2.69
C ASP A 212 7.03 16.31 2.23
N GLY A 213 6.76 15.69 1.08
CA GLY A 213 5.39 15.46 0.60
C GLY A 213 4.59 14.54 1.53
N THR A 214 5.23 13.50 2.08
CA THR A 214 4.60 12.58 3.03
C THR A 214 4.32 13.27 4.37
N LEU A 215 5.28 14.03 4.91
CA LEU A 215 5.12 14.81 6.14
C LEU A 215 4.01 15.86 5.99
N ALA A 216 3.96 16.59 4.87
CA ALA A 216 2.87 17.51 4.58
C ALA A 216 1.51 16.81 4.53
N THR A 217 1.45 15.57 4.04
CA THR A 217 0.23 14.75 4.00
C THR A 217 -0.19 14.29 5.39
N VAL A 218 0.76 13.86 6.23
CA VAL A 218 0.53 13.60 7.66
C VAL A 218 0.04 14.87 8.35
N ASP A 219 0.56 16.03 7.95
CA ASP A 219 0.16 17.29 8.53
C ASP A 219 -1.25 17.76 8.12
N LEU A 220 -1.77 17.20 7.02
CA LEU A 220 -3.13 17.43 6.53
C LEU A 220 -4.16 16.47 7.12
N ALA A 221 -3.74 15.28 7.53
CA ALA A 221 -4.60 14.28 8.15
C ALA A 221 -5.07 14.74 9.54
N ASP A 222 -6.32 14.44 9.90
CA ASP A 222 -6.83 14.69 11.24
C ASP A 222 -6.45 13.56 12.20
N ASP A 223 -6.71 13.77 13.50
CA ASP A 223 -6.54 12.76 14.54
C ASP A 223 -7.24 11.45 14.16
N GLY A 224 -6.49 10.35 14.25
CA GLY A 224 -6.97 9.02 13.91
C GLY A 224 -7.03 8.73 12.40
N ASP A 225 -6.82 9.66 11.49
CA ASP A 225 -6.80 9.34 10.05
C ASP A 225 -5.58 8.47 9.68
N PHE A 226 -5.59 7.97 8.44
CA PHE A 226 -4.46 7.23 7.88
C PHE A 226 -3.74 8.02 6.79
N VAL A 227 -2.44 7.81 6.67
CA VAL A 227 -1.62 8.21 5.53
C VAL A 227 -1.00 6.98 4.88
N ALA A 228 -1.19 6.85 3.57
CA ALA A 228 -0.59 5.81 2.75
C ALA A 228 0.73 6.30 2.14
N LEU A 229 1.75 5.45 2.16
CA LEU A 229 3.03 5.70 1.52
C LEU A 229 3.50 4.50 0.70
N LYS A 230 4.23 4.80 -0.37
CA LYS A 230 4.89 3.83 -1.26
C LYS A 230 6.39 4.07 -1.20
N PHE A 231 7.17 3.02 -0.96
CA PHE A 231 8.61 3.16 -0.79
C PHE A 231 9.31 3.41 -2.13
N THR A 232 8.77 2.92 -3.24
CA THR A 232 9.32 3.26 -4.57
C THR A 232 9.20 4.76 -4.90
N GLY A 233 8.26 5.46 -4.26
CA GLY A 233 8.12 6.91 -4.37
C GLY A 233 9.35 7.69 -3.91
N ALA A 234 10.22 7.07 -3.10
CA ALA A 234 11.43 7.70 -2.56
C ALA A 234 12.61 7.79 -3.54
N GLY A 235 12.45 7.38 -4.80
CA GLY A 235 13.51 7.52 -5.81
C GLY A 235 13.97 6.20 -6.42
N LYS A 236 14.76 6.27 -7.50
CA LYS A 236 15.32 5.08 -8.16
C LYS A 236 16.25 4.32 -7.22
N GLY A 237 17.00 5.03 -6.38
CA GLY A 237 17.81 4.43 -5.32
C GLY A 237 17.00 3.53 -4.37
N SER A 238 15.80 3.96 -3.97
CA SER A 238 14.89 3.13 -3.15
C SER A 238 14.48 1.86 -3.89
N VAL A 239 14.10 1.96 -5.17
CA VAL A 239 13.71 0.80 -5.97
C VAL A 239 14.86 -0.21 -6.12
N GLN A 240 16.09 0.25 -6.36
CA GLN A 240 17.26 -0.63 -6.41
C GLN A 240 17.44 -1.43 -5.12
N GLN A 241 17.29 -0.78 -3.97
CA GLN A 241 17.40 -1.42 -2.67
C GLN A 241 16.28 -2.45 -2.44
N LEU A 242 15.05 -2.12 -2.84
CA LEU A 242 13.92 -3.03 -2.76
C LEU A 242 14.10 -4.27 -3.65
N LEU A 243 14.55 -4.09 -4.90
CA LEU A 243 14.80 -5.19 -5.83
C LEU A 243 15.93 -6.12 -5.35
N ARG A 244 16.96 -5.54 -4.73
CA ARG A 244 18.08 -6.31 -4.13
C ARG A 244 17.74 -6.87 -2.74
N ARG A 245 16.55 -6.57 -2.21
CA ARG A 245 16.13 -6.89 -0.84
C ARG A 245 17.18 -6.48 0.20
N SER A 246 17.79 -5.31 0.01
CA SER A 246 18.75 -4.75 0.94
C SER A 246 18.07 -3.87 1.99
N ALA A 247 18.78 -3.53 3.06
CA ALA A 247 18.34 -2.50 3.99
C ALA A 247 18.16 -1.13 3.29
N PRO A 248 17.27 -0.25 3.79
CA PRO A 248 17.17 1.11 3.28
C PRO A 248 18.47 1.87 3.52
N SER A 249 18.78 2.84 2.65
CA SER A 249 19.95 3.71 2.87
C SER A 249 19.81 4.49 4.18
N PRO A 250 20.90 4.94 4.83
CA PRO A 250 20.80 5.72 6.07
C PRO A 250 19.87 6.94 5.95
N ALA A 251 19.95 7.68 4.84
CA ALA A 251 19.09 8.83 4.58
C ALA A 251 17.61 8.45 4.42
N LEU A 252 17.32 7.34 3.72
CA LEU A 252 15.95 6.84 3.58
C LEU A 252 15.40 6.34 4.92
N LYS A 253 16.22 5.62 5.70
CA LYS A 253 15.83 5.15 7.04
C LYS A 253 15.50 6.32 7.96
N GLU A 254 16.35 7.35 7.99
CA GLU A 254 16.12 8.57 8.77
C GLU A 254 14.83 9.28 8.33
N ALA A 255 14.58 9.39 7.03
CA ALA A 255 13.33 9.94 6.50
C ALA A 255 12.09 9.15 6.96
N ILE A 256 12.14 7.81 6.93
CA ILE A 256 11.02 6.98 7.39
C ILE A 256 10.82 7.11 8.91
N ILE A 257 11.90 7.18 9.69
CA ILE A 257 11.83 7.46 11.13
C ILE A 257 11.13 8.78 11.39
N GLU A 258 11.53 9.87 10.71
CA GLU A 258 10.90 11.19 10.88
C GLU A 258 9.40 11.17 10.55
N ILE A 259 9.00 10.46 9.50
CA ILE A 259 7.59 10.26 9.13
C ILE A 259 6.85 9.48 10.24
N CYS A 260 7.43 8.40 10.76
CA CYS A 260 6.83 7.60 11.83
C CYS A 260 6.66 8.41 13.13
N GLU A 261 7.68 9.17 13.52
CA GLU A 261 7.60 10.06 14.69
C GLU A 261 6.53 11.13 14.52
N ARG A 262 6.46 11.78 13.35
CA ARG A 262 5.43 12.79 13.07
C ARG A 262 4.03 12.19 13.10
N ALA A 263 3.84 11.02 12.49
CA ALA A 263 2.55 10.33 12.47
C ALA A 263 2.12 9.95 13.89
N LYS A 264 3.02 9.35 14.68
CA LYS A 264 2.76 9.01 16.08
C LYS A 264 2.40 10.25 16.91
N ALA A 265 3.17 11.34 16.79
CA ALA A 265 2.92 12.59 17.51
C ALA A 265 1.55 13.21 17.18
N ARG A 266 1.06 13.01 15.96
CA ARG A 266 -0.25 13.49 15.50
C ARG A 266 -1.39 12.47 15.64
N ASN A 267 -1.12 11.30 16.22
CA ASN A 267 -2.07 10.19 16.27
C ASN A 267 -2.63 9.83 14.87
N VAL A 268 -1.77 9.91 13.86
CA VAL A 268 -2.04 9.47 12.48
C VAL A 268 -1.41 8.10 12.27
N ARG A 269 -2.12 7.23 11.54
CA ARG A 269 -1.66 5.87 11.24
C ARG A 269 -1.05 5.78 9.85
N LEU A 270 0.02 5.02 9.70
CA LEU A 270 0.73 4.84 8.44
C LEU A 270 0.36 3.51 7.80
N LEU A 271 -0.06 3.54 6.53
CA LEU A 271 -0.29 2.36 5.70
C LEU A 271 0.84 2.27 4.68
N ILE A 272 1.72 1.29 4.84
CA ILE A 272 2.70 0.97 3.80
C ILE A 272 1.93 0.23 2.70
N ASP A 273 1.75 0.90 1.57
CA ASP A 273 1.03 0.32 0.44
C ASP A 273 1.82 -0.86 -0.14
N ALA A 274 1.08 -1.87 -0.57
CA ALA A 274 1.65 -2.97 -1.32
C ALA A 274 1.89 -2.52 -2.76
N GLU A 275 3.00 -2.97 -3.33
CA GLU A 275 3.43 -2.66 -4.69
C GLU A 275 3.56 -3.98 -5.48
N GLN A 276 4.26 -3.98 -6.61
CA GLN A 276 4.47 -5.19 -7.40
C GLN A 276 5.25 -6.25 -6.60
N GLN A 277 4.97 -7.53 -6.86
CA GLN A 277 5.57 -8.65 -6.13
C GLN A 277 7.11 -8.71 -6.24
N ALA A 278 7.69 -8.09 -7.27
CA ALA A 278 9.15 -7.98 -7.42
C ALA A 278 9.84 -7.21 -6.29
N VAL A 279 9.16 -6.21 -5.69
CA VAL A 279 9.69 -5.38 -4.59
C VAL A 279 9.04 -5.69 -3.24
N GLN A 280 7.85 -6.34 -3.26
CA GLN A 280 7.05 -6.58 -2.06
C GLN A 280 7.81 -7.27 -0.91
N PRO A 281 8.65 -8.30 -1.11
CA PRO A 281 9.37 -8.93 0.00
C PRO A 281 10.27 -7.96 0.79
N ALA A 282 10.89 -6.98 0.11
CA ALA A 282 11.71 -5.97 0.77
C ALA A 282 10.84 -4.91 1.47
N ILE A 283 9.73 -4.51 0.85
CA ILE A 283 8.72 -3.63 1.48
C ILE A 283 8.21 -4.26 2.78
N ASP A 284 7.90 -5.57 2.76
CA ASP A 284 7.46 -6.33 3.91
C ASP A 284 8.52 -6.36 5.02
N ASP A 285 9.79 -6.63 4.68
CA ASP A 285 10.89 -6.65 5.65
C ASP A 285 11.08 -5.28 6.31
N TRP A 286 11.08 -4.19 5.52
CA TRP A 286 11.19 -2.82 6.04
C TRP A 286 9.96 -2.49 6.90
N THR A 287 8.76 -2.84 6.45
CA THR A 287 7.52 -2.59 7.20
C THR A 287 7.55 -3.28 8.57
N ILE A 288 7.99 -4.55 8.64
CA ILE A 288 8.12 -5.27 9.90
C ILE A 288 9.15 -4.61 10.82
N GLU A 289 10.26 -4.11 10.28
CA GLU A 289 11.24 -3.32 11.05
C GLU A 289 10.58 -2.10 11.72
N PHE A 290 9.80 -1.32 10.97
CA PHE A 290 9.10 -0.15 11.50
C PHE A 290 7.93 -0.51 12.44
N GLN A 291 7.21 -1.60 12.19
CA GLN A 291 6.20 -2.10 13.14
C GLN A 291 6.84 -2.53 14.47
N ARG A 292 8.00 -3.19 14.44
CA ARG A 292 8.76 -3.53 15.66
C ARG A 292 9.15 -2.29 16.47
N MET A 293 9.47 -1.18 15.81
CA MET A 293 9.85 0.07 16.48
C MET A 293 8.63 0.84 17.02
N TYR A 294 7.54 0.91 16.25
CA TYR A 294 6.44 1.85 16.50
C TYR A 294 5.15 1.23 17.01
N ASN A 295 4.92 -0.07 16.84
CA ASN A 295 3.72 -0.77 17.29
C ASN A 295 3.90 -1.45 18.64
N LYS A 296 4.71 -0.84 19.51
CA LYS A 296 4.92 -1.26 20.90
C LYS A 296 4.31 -0.23 21.84
N GLY A 297 3.65 -0.69 22.89
CA GLY A 297 3.07 0.20 23.90
C GLY A 297 1.95 -0.46 24.71
N PRO A 298 1.55 0.16 25.83
CA PRO A 298 0.48 -0.36 26.70
C PRO A 298 -0.88 -0.40 25.98
N ASP A 299 -1.10 0.52 25.03
CA ASP A 299 -2.37 0.64 24.32
C ASP A 299 -2.60 -0.45 23.28
N GLN A 300 -1.58 -1.27 22.99
CA GLN A 300 -1.66 -2.37 22.00
C GLN A 300 -2.25 -1.92 20.65
N ARG A 301 -1.81 -0.74 20.17
CA ARG A 301 -2.25 -0.13 18.92
C ARG A 301 -1.10 -0.01 17.93
N ALA A 302 -1.38 -0.32 16.68
CA ALA A 302 -0.45 -0.15 15.57
C ALA A 302 -0.49 1.30 15.07
N VAL A 303 0.70 1.89 14.91
CA VAL A 303 0.93 3.12 14.16
C VAL A 303 1.22 2.76 12.70
N VAL A 304 2.01 1.72 12.45
CA VAL A 304 2.44 1.29 11.11
C VAL A 304 1.70 0.02 10.70
N TYR A 305 1.18 -0.03 9.48
CA TYR A 305 0.43 -1.15 8.92
C TYR A 305 1.07 -1.60 7.62
N GLY A 306 1.17 -2.92 7.44
CA GLY A 306 1.57 -3.52 6.16
C GLY A 306 0.35 -3.92 5.34
N THR A 307 0.44 -3.80 4.02
CA THR A 307 -0.64 -4.17 3.09
C THR A 307 -0.42 -5.57 2.52
N TYR A 308 -1.44 -6.43 2.62
CA TYR A 308 -1.41 -7.82 2.19
C TYR A 308 -2.38 -8.05 1.03
N GLN A 309 -1.89 -8.58 -0.08
CA GLN A 309 -2.64 -8.71 -1.33
C GLN A 309 -3.16 -10.14 -1.53
N ALA A 310 -4.43 -10.39 -1.19
CA ALA A 310 -5.03 -11.73 -1.19
C ALA A 310 -5.08 -12.44 -2.56
N TYR A 311 -4.86 -11.72 -3.67
CA TYR A 311 -4.73 -12.31 -5.01
C TYR A 311 -3.45 -13.14 -5.20
N LEU A 312 -2.44 -12.99 -4.34
CA LEU A 312 -1.21 -13.76 -4.36
C LEU A 312 -1.40 -15.08 -3.60
N ARG A 313 -0.91 -16.16 -4.18
CA ARG A 313 -0.91 -17.49 -3.55
C ARG A 313 -0.05 -17.52 -2.28
N SER A 314 0.96 -16.66 -2.18
CA SER A 314 1.90 -16.58 -1.06
C SER A 314 1.37 -15.83 0.16
N THR A 315 0.35 -14.97 0.00
CA THR A 315 -0.08 -14.05 1.07
C THR A 315 -0.48 -14.74 2.38
N PRO A 316 -1.22 -15.86 2.40
CA PRO A 316 -1.51 -16.55 3.66
C PRO A 316 -0.25 -16.98 4.41
N ALA A 317 0.75 -17.52 3.71
CA ALA A 317 2.01 -17.96 4.32
C ALA A 317 2.83 -16.77 4.83
N THR A 318 2.91 -15.68 4.05
CA THR A 318 3.60 -14.44 4.45
C THR A 318 2.96 -13.84 5.70
N LEU A 319 1.64 -13.69 5.72
CA LEU A 319 0.92 -13.13 6.85
C LEU A 319 1.07 -14.00 8.10
N SER A 320 0.97 -15.32 7.96
CA SER A 320 1.18 -16.26 9.06
C SER A 320 2.58 -16.12 9.68
N ARG A 321 3.62 -16.00 8.85
CA ARG A 321 4.99 -15.72 9.30
C ARG A 321 5.07 -14.39 10.06
N HIS A 322 4.43 -13.33 9.56
CA HIS A 322 4.45 -12.02 10.21
C HIS A 322 3.70 -12.00 11.54
N ILE A 323 2.60 -12.77 11.66
CA ILE A 323 1.92 -12.99 12.95
C ILE A 323 2.87 -13.65 13.93
N ALA A 324 3.55 -14.73 13.53
CA ALA A 324 4.51 -15.44 14.40
C ALA A 324 5.68 -14.53 14.83
N ILE A 325 6.20 -13.67 13.93
CA ILE A 325 7.24 -12.68 14.26
C ILE A 325 6.72 -11.67 15.29
N ALA A 326 5.52 -11.12 15.07
CA ALA A 326 4.91 -10.14 15.97
C ALA A 326 4.67 -10.72 17.38
N GLU A 327 4.22 -11.97 17.45
CA GLU A 327 4.06 -12.72 18.69
C GLU A 327 5.38 -12.95 19.43
N ALA A 328 6.39 -13.46 18.70
CA ALA A 328 7.69 -13.78 19.29
C ALA A 328 8.42 -12.52 19.80
N GLU A 329 8.26 -11.39 19.12
CA GLU A 329 8.98 -10.14 19.41
C GLU A 329 8.15 -9.10 20.20
N GLY A 330 6.89 -9.40 20.49
CA GLY A 330 6.02 -8.61 21.35
C GLY A 330 5.62 -7.24 20.80
N PHE A 331 5.22 -7.16 19.52
CA PHE A 331 4.64 -5.94 18.93
C PHE A 331 3.29 -6.24 18.27
N VAL A 332 2.44 -5.21 18.10
CA VAL A 332 1.13 -5.38 17.46
C VAL A 332 1.28 -5.35 15.94
N LEU A 333 0.85 -6.41 15.28
CA LEU A 333 0.84 -6.46 13.81
C LEU A 333 -0.28 -5.58 13.25
N GLY A 334 0.10 -4.54 12.51
CA GLY A 334 -0.82 -3.73 11.70
C GLY A 334 -1.01 -4.35 10.31
N VAL A 335 -2.25 -4.67 9.95
CA VAL A 335 -2.62 -5.36 8.72
C VAL A 335 -3.67 -4.55 7.94
N LYS A 336 -3.36 -4.20 6.70
CA LYS A 336 -4.33 -3.77 5.68
C LYS A 336 -4.52 -4.90 4.68
N LEU A 337 -5.69 -5.51 4.65
CA LEU A 337 -5.99 -6.58 3.69
C LEU A 337 -6.68 -6.00 2.46
N VAL A 338 -6.14 -6.30 1.28
CA VAL A 338 -6.69 -5.95 -0.03
C VAL A 338 -6.77 -7.20 -0.91
N ARG A 339 -7.44 -7.11 -2.06
CA ARG A 339 -7.31 -8.15 -3.11
C ARG A 339 -5.96 -8.02 -3.82
N GLY A 340 -5.66 -6.86 -4.39
CA GLY A 340 -4.45 -6.59 -5.17
C GLY A 340 -4.75 -5.65 -6.33
N ALA A 341 -3.74 -4.93 -6.81
CA ALA A 341 -3.89 -3.90 -7.84
C ALA A 341 -3.09 -4.17 -9.13
N TYR A 342 -2.12 -5.10 -9.10
CA TYR A 342 -1.14 -5.29 -10.17
C TYR A 342 -1.40 -6.54 -11.04
N LEU A 343 -2.64 -7.04 -11.08
CA LEU A 343 -3.03 -8.28 -11.78
C LEU A 343 -2.58 -8.33 -13.25
N GLY A 344 -2.53 -7.17 -13.92
CA GLY A 344 -2.12 -7.06 -15.33
C GLY A 344 -0.61 -7.15 -15.57
N THR A 345 0.21 -6.96 -14.54
CA THR A 345 1.68 -6.94 -14.63
C THR A 345 2.35 -8.07 -13.86
N GLU A 346 1.64 -8.76 -12.97
CA GLU A 346 2.22 -9.87 -12.20
C GLU A 346 2.45 -11.13 -13.05
N PRO A 347 3.55 -11.87 -12.82
CA PRO A 347 3.72 -13.22 -13.34
C PRO A 347 2.53 -14.10 -12.95
N ARG A 348 1.87 -14.69 -13.96
CA ARG A 348 0.59 -15.37 -13.79
C ARG A 348 0.59 -16.47 -12.72
N HIS A 349 1.71 -17.18 -12.56
CA HIS A 349 1.83 -18.28 -11.60
C HIS A 349 1.82 -17.84 -10.13
N LEU A 350 2.02 -16.54 -9.85
CA LEU A 350 2.02 -15.99 -8.48
C LEU A 350 0.60 -15.72 -7.96
N ILE A 351 -0.35 -15.55 -8.87
CA ILE A 351 -1.73 -15.14 -8.58
C ILE A 351 -2.70 -16.31 -8.71
N TRP A 352 -3.84 -16.24 -8.03
CA TRP A 352 -4.89 -17.24 -8.15
C TRP A 352 -5.48 -17.33 -9.56
N ASP A 353 -5.96 -18.51 -9.94
CA ASP A 353 -6.44 -18.74 -11.30
C ASP A 353 -7.77 -18.03 -11.58
N THR A 354 -8.59 -17.85 -10.54
CA THR A 354 -9.90 -17.23 -10.64
C THR A 354 -10.09 -16.11 -9.62
N LYS A 355 -11.02 -15.19 -9.95
CA LYS A 355 -11.50 -14.19 -9.00
C LYS A 355 -12.10 -14.85 -7.75
N VAL A 356 -12.80 -15.97 -7.92
CA VAL A 356 -13.45 -16.71 -6.82
C VAL A 356 -12.41 -17.20 -5.81
N GLU A 357 -11.27 -17.72 -6.27
CA GLU A 357 -10.17 -18.10 -5.37
C GLU A 357 -9.60 -16.89 -4.63
N THR A 358 -9.39 -15.76 -5.31
CA THR A 358 -8.96 -14.52 -4.65
C THR A 358 -9.97 -14.06 -3.59
N ASP A 359 -11.27 -14.15 -3.88
CA ASP A 359 -12.33 -13.82 -2.93
C ASP A 359 -12.31 -14.77 -1.72
N ASN A 360 -12.17 -16.08 -1.96
CA ASN A 360 -12.09 -17.09 -0.90
C ASN A 360 -10.86 -16.88 -0.01
N THR A 361 -9.71 -16.56 -0.59
CA THR A 361 -8.50 -16.23 0.16
C THR A 361 -8.67 -14.95 0.97
N TYR A 362 -9.22 -13.88 0.37
CA TYR A 362 -9.49 -12.62 1.07
C TYR A 362 -10.42 -12.83 2.26
N ASP A 363 -11.57 -13.48 2.03
CA ASP A 363 -12.58 -13.69 3.06
C ASP A 363 -12.07 -14.65 4.16
N GLY A 364 -11.32 -15.69 3.79
CA GLY A 364 -10.72 -16.63 4.74
C GLY A 364 -9.67 -15.97 5.63
N ILE A 365 -8.79 -15.13 5.07
CA ILE A 365 -7.85 -14.34 5.88
C ILE A 365 -8.62 -13.38 6.79
N ALA A 366 -9.58 -12.63 6.25
CA ALA A 366 -10.38 -11.68 7.03
C ALA A 366 -11.09 -12.37 8.21
N GLU A 367 -11.65 -13.56 7.98
CA GLU A 367 -12.29 -14.36 9.02
C GLU A 367 -11.31 -14.77 10.11
N SER A 368 -10.17 -15.34 9.73
CA SER A 368 -9.13 -15.72 10.70
C SER A 368 -8.67 -14.54 11.53
N LEU A 369 -8.42 -13.37 10.92
CA LEU A 369 -7.95 -12.19 11.65
C LEU A 369 -9.03 -11.58 12.57
N ILE A 370 -10.30 -11.58 12.17
CA ILE A 370 -11.41 -11.10 13.01
C ILE A 370 -11.63 -12.03 14.21
N LYS A 371 -11.60 -13.35 13.99
CA LYS A 371 -11.78 -14.35 15.05
C LYS A 371 -10.54 -14.55 15.91
N ARG A 372 -9.36 -14.17 15.39
CA ARG A 372 -8.04 -14.43 15.97
C ARG A 372 -7.72 -15.92 16.06
N GLU A 373 -8.15 -16.66 15.03
CA GLU A 373 -8.04 -18.11 14.95
C GLU A 373 -7.50 -18.52 13.57
N TYR A 374 -6.63 -19.52 13.57
CA TYR A 374 -6.20 -20.15 12.32
C TYR A 374 -7.34 -20.94 11.69
N GLY A 375 -7.32 -21.08 10.35
CA GLY A 375 -8.32 -21.82 9.60
C GLY A 375 -7.73 -22.42 8.32
N ASP A 376 -8.60 -22.80 7.38
CA ASP A 376 -8.17 -23.48 6.16
C ASP A 376 -7.27 -22.63 5.25
N VAL A 377 -7.51 -21.31 5.24
CA VAL A 377 -6.73 -20.35 4.44
C VAL A 377 -5.49 -19.89 5.19
N LEU A 378 -5.66 -19.33 6.39
CA LEU A 378 -4.56 -18.86 7.23
C LEU A 378 -4.19 -19.95 8.24
N LYS A 379 -3.13 -20.70 7.94
CA LYS A 379 -2.60 -21.78 8.81
C LYS A 379 -1.43 -21.29 9.65
N PRO A 380 -1.14 -21.89 10.82
CA PRO A 380 0.01 -21.51 11.64
C PRO A 380 1.33 -21.65 10.88
N HIS A 381 2.26 -20.73 11.14
CA HIS A 381 3.59 -20.80 10.55
C HIS A 381 4.34 -21.98 11.17
N SER A 382 4.69 -22.96 10.34
CA SER A 382 5.58 -24.05 10.72
C SER A 382 6.98 -23.68 10.21
N PRO A 383 7.97 -23.44 11.08
CA PRO A 383 9.34 -23.26 10.62
C PRO A 383 9.76 -24.55 9.91
N SER A 384 10.21 -24.44 8.65
CA SER A 384 10.80 -25.58 7.95
C SER A 384 11.96 -26.12 8.79
N PRO A 385 12.06 -27.44 9.02
CA PRO A 385 13.24 -27.99 9.68
C PRO A 385 14.49 -27.59 8.88
N PRO A 386 15.63 -27.32 9.55
CA PRO A 386 16.87 -27.05 8.85
C PRO A 386 17.16 -28.20 7.88
N PRO A 387 17.76 -27.93 6.70
CA PRO A 387 18.15 -29.00 5.79
C PRO A 387 18.98 -30.02 6.56
N PRO A 388 18.77 -31.34 6.34
CA PRO A 388 19.57 -32.34 7.02
C PRO A 388 21.05 -32.04 6.75
N SER A 389 21.84 -31.93 7.82
CA SER A 389 23.29 -31.84 7.72
C SER A 389 23.78 -32.92 6.75
N PRO A 390 24.69 -32.60 5.81
CA PRO A 390 25.18 -33.60 4.87
C PRO A 390 25.72 -34.78 5.67
N SER A 391 25.05 -35.94 5.54
CA SER A 391 25.55 -37.17 6.14
C SER A 391 26.97 -37.40 5.62
N PRO A 392 27.93 -37.76 6.49
CA PRO A 392 29.27 -38.09 6.02
C PRO A 392 29.17 -39.19 4.97
N SER A 393 29.81 -38.95 3.83
CA SER A 393 29.84 -39.88 2.70
C SER A 393 30.14 -41.30 3.18
N PRO A 394 29.39 -42.32 2.73
CA PRO A 394 29.67 -43.69 3.11
C PRO A 394 31.07 -44.08 2.61
N SER A 395 31.93 -44.48 3.54
CA SER A 395 33.15 -45.21 3.19
C SER A 395 32.77 -46.52 2.48
N PRO A 396 33.51 -46.95 1.45
CA PRO A 396 33.17 -48.13 0.69
C PRO A 396 33.33 -49.38 1.56
N SER A 397 32.24 -50.10 1.82
CA SER A 397 32.28 -51.46 2.36
C SER A 397 32.16 -52.48 1.23
N PRO A 398 32.87 -53.61 1.30
CA PRO A 398 32.83 -54.66 0.28
C PRO A 398 31.58 -55.57 0.39
N SER A 399 31.15 -56.01 -0.79
CA SER A 399 30.24 -57.07 -1.27
C SER A 399 29.55 -58.12 -0.35
N PRO A 400 28.48 -58.78 -0.84
CA PRO A 400 27.33 -59.25 -0.05
C PRO A 400 27.23 -60.77 0.13
N SER A 401 26.41 -61.23 1.09
CA SER A 401 25.68 -62.52 1.13
C SER A 401 24.81 -62.63 2.41
N PRO A 402 23.83 -63.56 2.51
CA PRO A 402 22.48 -63.50 1.94
C PRO A 402 21.39 -63.45 3.04
N SER A 403 20.14 -63.17 2.62
CA SER A 403 18.93 -63.14 3.46
C SER A 403 18.64 -64.42 4.25
N PRO A 404 17.80 -64.30 5.31
CA PRO A 404 16.51 -64.98 5.26
C PRO A 404 15.30 -64.14 5.75
N SER A 405 14.20 -64.29 5.01
CA SER A 405 12.75 -64.40 5.30
C SER A 405 12.01 -63.70 6.46
N PRO A 406 10.67 -63.50 6.33
CA PRO A 406 9.94 -62.36 6.90
C PRO A 406 8.92 -62.72 8.01
N SER A 407 8.49 -61.71 8.78
CA SER A 407 7.21 -61.65 9.54
C SER A 407 7.04 -60.28 10.23
N PRO A 408 5.83 -59.86 10.65
CA PRO A 408 4.58 -59.76 9.91
C PRO A 408 4.02 -58.31 9.94
N SER A 409 3.04 -58.04 9.07
CA SER A 409 2.26 -56.79 9.00
C SER A 409 1.45 -56.50 10.27
N PRO A 410 1.25 -55.22 10.63
CA PRO A 410 0.10 -54.81 11.43
C PRO A 410 -1.07 -54.33 10.53
N SER A 411 -2.25 -54.87 10.84
CA SER A 411 -3.57 -54.54 10.29
C SER A 411 -4.08 -53.15 10.73
N PRO A 412 -5.12 -52.60 10.08
CA PRO A 412 -5.43 -51.17 10.09
C PRO A 412 -6.33 -50.78 11.27
N SER A 413 -6.03 -49.64 11.89
CA SER A 413 -6.95 -48.99 12.83
C SER A 413 -7.89 -48.05 12.09
N THR A 414 -9.18 -48.42 12.10
CA THR A 414 -10.31 -47.55 11.80
C THR A 414 -10.37 -46.40 12.80
N SER A 415 -10.28 -45.16 12.32
CA SER A 415 -10.60 -43.96 13.08
C SER A 415 -11.74 -43.23 12.38
N THR A 416 -12.92 -43.43 12.95
CA THR A 416 -14.16 -42.68 12.76
C THR A 416 -13.97 -41.18 12.62
N GLY A 417 -14.78 -40.59 11.72
CA GLY A 417 -14.85 -39.16 11.46
C GLY A 417 -14.93 -38.30 12.72
N ARG A 418 -14.11 -37.25 12.73
CA ARG A 418 -14.16 -36.18 13.72
C ARG A 418 -14.09 -34.87 12.94
N THR A 419 -15.13 -34.07 13.10
CA THR A 419 -15.22 -32.68 12.65
C THR A 419 -13.99 -31.92 13.09
N THR A 420 -13.22 -31.37 12.15
CA THR A 420 -11.98 -30.64 12.40
C THR A 420 -12.29 -29.25 12.93
N SER A 421 -12.43 -29.13 14.24
CA SER A 421 -11.95 -27.94 14.95
C SER A 421 -10.43 -28.04 14.93
N THR A 422 -9.76 -27.20 14.12
CA THR A 422 -8.30 -27.14 14.08
C THR A 422 -7.80 -26.59 15.42
N GLY A 423 -7.46 -27.47 16.35
CA GLY A 423 -7.08 -27.17 17.74
C GLY A 423 -5.76 -26.42 17.93
N HIS A 424 -5.48 -25.41 17.11
CA HIS A 424 -4.38 -24.49 17.32
C HIS A 424 -4.79 -23.38 18.30
N PRO A 425 -3.88 -22.91 19.17
CA PRO A 425 -4.16 -21.78 20.03
C PRO A 425 -4.49 -20.54 19.18
N PRO A 426 -5.37 -19.64 19.67
CA PRO A 426 -5.63 -18.38 19.01
C PRO A 426 -4.35 -17.52 18.96
N PHE A 427 -4.23 -16.69 17.94
CA PHE A 427 -3.08 -15.78 17.80
C PHE A 427 -3.33 -14.41 18.44
N SER A 428 -2.23 -13.68 18.67
CA SER A 428 -2.20 -12.36 19.28
C SER A 428 -3.05 -11.32 18.52
N LYS A 429 -3.37 -10.22 19.19
CA LYS A 429 -4.26 -9.19 18.62
C LYS A 429 -3.52 -8.53 17.45
N VAL A 430 -4.17 -8.56 16.29
CA VAL A 430 -3.77 -7.73 15.15
C VAL A 430 -4.63 -6.48 15.11
N ASN A 431 -4.12 -5.39 14.53
CA ASN A 431 -4.95 -4.26 14.15
C ASN A 431 -5.25 -4.36 12.66
N LEU A 432 -6.54 -4.43 12.31
CA LEU A 432 -7.00 -4.82 10.97
C LEU A 432 -7.75 -3.70 10.26
N VAL A 433 -7.33 -3.41 9.03
CA VAL A 433 -8.06 -2.61 8.04
C VAL A 433 -8.46 -3.52 6.88
N LEU A 434 -9.76 -3.72 6.68
CA LEU A 434 -10.28 -4.46 5.52
C LEU A 434 -10.66 -3.48 4.40
N ALA A 435 -9.95 -3.55 3.27
CA ALA A 435 -10.18 -2.68 2.12
C ALA A 435 -10.83 -3.46 0.97
N SER A 436 -12.15 -3.29 0.81
CA SER A 436 -12.94 -3.95 -0.24
C SER A 436 -14.22 -3.18 -0.58
N HIS A 437 -14.50 -3.05 -1.87
CA HIS A 437 -15.80 -2.59 -2.38
C HIS A 437 -16.78 -3.75 -2.65
N ASN A 438 -16.35 -5.01 -2.46
CA ASN A 438 -17.23 -6.17 -2.63
C ASN A 438 -18.21 -6.27 -1.44
N ARG A 439 -19.49 -6.03 -1.72
CA ARG A 439 -20.57 -6.06 -0.73
C ARG A 439 -20.61 -7.36 0.07
N VAL A 440 -20.45 -8.51 -0.59
CA VAL A 440 -20.52 -9.84 0.06
C VAL A 440 -19.42 -9.99 1.11
N SER A 441 -18.17 -9.66 0.75
CA SER A 441 -17.04 -9.69 1.68
C SER A 441 -17.25 -8.73 2.87
N VAL A 442 -17.79 -7.53 2.62
CA VAL A 442 -18.04 -6.52 3.67
C VAL A 442 -19.14 -6.97 4.62
N GLU A 443 -20.25 -7.51 4.11
CA GLU A 443 -21.35 -8.03 4.93
C GLU A 443 -20.90 -9.23 5.77
N ARG A 444 -20.11 -10.14 5.19
CA ARG A 444 -19.51 -11.27 5.91
C ARG A 444 -18.63 -10.78 7.06
N ALA A 445 -17.69 -9.86 6.80
CA ALA A 445 -16.83 -9.29 7.83
C ALA A 445 -17.63 -8.60 8.95
N ARG A 446 -18.69 -7.85 8.61
CA ARG A 446 -19.59 -7.23 9.59
C ARG A 446 -20.30 -8.25 10.46
N LYS A 447 -20.79 -9.34 9.86
CA LYS A 447 -21.45 -10.44 10.60
C LYS A 447 -20.47 -11.11 11.56
N LEU A 448 -19.26 -11.40 11.09
CA LEU A 448 -18.19 -12.00 11.89
C LEU A 448 -17.80 -11.13 13.09
N ARG A 449 -17.64 -9.81 12.87
CA ARG A 449 -17.34 -8.87 13.96
C ARG A 449 -18.47 -8.81 15.00
N LYS A 450 -19.73 -8.85 14.56
CA LYS A 450 -20.89 -8.90 15.49
C LYS A 450 -20.93 -10.19 16.29
N SER A 451 -20.63 -11.34 15.68
CA SER A 451 -20.58 -12.63 16.37
C SER A 451 -19.35 -12.82 17.26
N ALA A 452 -18.29 -12.04 17.04
CA ALA A 452 -17.07 -12.07 17.84
C ALA A 452 -17.15 -11.19 19.11
N ALA A 453 -18.25 -10.46 19.33
CA ALA A 453 -18.48 -9.70 20.56
C ALA A 453 -18.60 -10.65 21.79
N PRO A 454 -18.15 -10.25 22.99
CA PRO A 454 -17.21 -11.07 23.74
C PRO A 454 -17.85 -12.13 24.65
N HIS A 455 -17.26 -13.33 24.63
CA HIS A 455 -17.34 -14.28 25.74
C HIS A 455 -16.38 -13.94 26.91
N ASN A 456 -15.55 -12.90 26.82
CA ASN A 456 -14.50 -12.60 27.82
C ASN A 456 -14.19 -11.09 28.06
N GLY A 457 -15.19 -10.20 28.01
CA GLY A 457 -15.05 -8.83 28.54
C GLY A 457 -14.13 -7.84 27.80
N PHE A 458 -13.57 -8.17 26.63
CA PHE A 458 -12.85 -7.22 25.79
C PHE A 458 -13.66 -6.87 24.53
N ALA A 459 -14.00 -5.59 24.37
CA ALA A 459 -14.70 -5.09 23.20
C ALA A 459 -13.81 -5.14 21.94
N PRO A 460 -14.35 -5.46 20.75
CA PRO A 460 -13.62 -5.30 19.49
C PRO A 460 -13.53 -3.82 19.11
N ASP A 461 -12.31 -3.35 18.78
CA ASP A 461 -12.04 -2.01 18.25
C ASP A 461 -12.35 -1.90 16.74
#